data_AF-A0A8I0C6E7-F1
#
_entry.id   AF-A0A8I0C6E7-F1
#
_cell.length_a   1.000
_cell.length_b   1.000
_cell.length_c   1.000
_cell.angle_alpha   90.00
_cell.angle_beta   90.00
_cell.angle_gamma   90.00
#
_symmetry.space_group_name_H-M   'P 1'
#
loop_
_entity.id
_entity.type
_entity.pdbx_description
1 polymer ?
#
loop_
_entity_poly.entity_id
_entity_poly.type
_entity_poly.pdbx_seq_one_letter_code
_entity_poly.pdbx_strand_id
1 'polypeptide(L)'
;MIRTAVLLAPLALLAACSPSPPADPKVVAADAWCRPTAEGARAAGCYVTLTSTTDDRLVAVESPAAARAEIHTMSMTDGIMRMSRLEDGLALPAGEAVALKPGAEHLMLLEPVGALNEGSQTQLTLTFEHAAPVTVTAQIRSAPHGS
;
A
#
# COMPACT_ATOMS: atom_id res chain seq x y z
N MET A 1 -51.63 -64.77 4.76
CA MET A 1 -50.38 -64.21 5.32
C MET A 1 -49.53 -63.68 4.16
N ILE A 2 -49.54 -62.38 3.88
CA ILE A 2 -48.61 -61.75 2.91
C ILE A 2 -48.18 -60.43 3.53
N ARG A 3 -46.88 -60.30 3.86
CA ARG A 3 -46.25 -59.13 4.48
C ARG A 3 -45.69 -58.26 3.35
N THR A 4 -46.27 -57.09 3.13
CA THR A 4 -45.75 -56.09 2.20
C THR A 4 -44.59 -55.34 2.87
N ALA A 5 -43.36 -55.54 2.40
CA ALA A 5 -42.21 -54.77 2.84
C ALA A 5 -42.02 -53.58 1.89
N VAL A 6 -42.31 -52.37 2.37
CA VAL A 6 -42.00 -51.12 1.68
C VAL A 6 -40.56 -50.74 2.04
N LEU A 7 -39.63 -50.84 1.09
CA LEU A 7 -38.27 -50.36 1.21
C LEU A 7 -38.25 -48.83 1.03
N LEU A 8 -37.97 -48.10 2.11
CA LEU A 8 -37.58 -46.68 2.04
C LEU A 8 -36.14 -46.59 1.49
N ALA A 9 -35.96 -45.96 0.34
CA ALA A 9 -34.65 -45.57 -0.17
C ALA A 9 -34.20 -44.24 0.48
N PRO A 10 -32.97 -44.14 1.01
CA PRO A 10 -32.46 -42.88 1.54
C PRO A 10 -31.97 -41.99 0.39
N LEU A 11 -32.56 -40.80 0.26
CA LEU A 11 -32.14 -39.75 -0.66
C LEU A 11 -30.88 -39.08 -0.08
N ALA A 12 -29.70 -39.45 -0.59
CA ALA A 12 -28.44 -38.84 -0.19
C ALA A 12 -28.34 -37.41 -0.73
N LEU A 13 -28.49 -36.40 0.15
CA LEU A 13 -28.16 -35.01 -0.16
C LEU A 13 -26.64 -34.87 -0.25
N LEU A 14 -26.10 -34.81 -1.47
CA LEU A 14 -24.75 -34.34 -1.74
C LEU A 14 -24.70 -32.83 -1.47
N ALA A 15 -24.22 -32.44 -0.29
CA ALA A 15 -23.89 -31.06 0.03
C ALA A 15 -22.72 -30.62 -0.86
N ALA A 16 -23.01 -29.81 -1.88
CA ALA A 16 -22.00 -29.22 -2.74
C ALA A 16 -21.30 -28.09 -1.98
N CYS A 17 -20.06 -28.33 -1.54
CA CYS A 17 -19.16 -27.26 -1.12
C CYS A 17 -18.68 -26.53 -2.38
N SER A 18 -19.34 -25.43 -2.75
CA SER A 18 -18.82 -24.53 -3.77
C SER A 18 -17.63 -23.76 -3.19
N PRO A 19 -16.42 -23.85 -3.78
CA PRO A 19 -15.33 -22.95 -3.40
C PRO A 19 -15.73 -21.53 -3.82
N SER A 20 -15.73 -20.60 -2.87
CA SER A 20 -15.85 -19.18 -3.17
C SER A 20 -14.69 -18.76 -4.09
N PRO A 21 -14.93 -17.90 -5.10
CA PRO A 21 -13.83 -17.32 -5.86
C PRO A 21 -12.86 -16.61 -4.91
N PRO A 22 -11.54 -16.65 -5.19
CA PRO A 22 -10.57 -15.88 -4.42
C PRO A 22 -10.99 -14.41 -4.44
N ALA A 23 -10.97 -13.77 -3.28
CA ALA A 23 -11.28 -12.35 -3.17
C ALA A 23 -10.27 -11.53 -3.99
N ASP A 24 -10.74 -10.48 -4.66
CA ASP A 24 -9.85 -9.56 -5.38
C ASP A 24 -8.80 -8.99 -4.42
N PRO A 25 -7.51 -8.90 -4.83
CA PRO A 25 -6.46 -8.28 -4.05
C PRO A 25 -6.88 -6.88 -3.60
N LYS A 26 -6.88 -6.66 -2.28
CA LYS A 26 -7.28 -5.40 -1.68
C LYS A 26 -6.12 -4.85 -0.85
N VAL A 27 -5.66 -3.67 -1.23
CA VAL A 27 -4.72 -2.89 -0.43
C VAL A 27 -5.46 -1.83 0.36
N VAL A 28 -5.11 -1.70 1.64
CA VAL A 28 -5.53 -0.61 2.52
C VAL A 28 -4.32 0.26 2.82
N ALA A 29 -4.53 1.57 2.71
CA ALA A 29 -3.53 2.56 3.05
C ALA A 29 -4.01 3.39 4.25
N ALA A 30 -3.13 3.56 5.23
CA ALA A 30 -3.40 4.26 6.48
C ALA A 30 -2.31 5.30 6.77
N ASP A 31 -2.67 6.33 7.52
CA ASP A 31 -1.76 7.35 8.03
C ASP A 31 -0.86 8.00 6.96
N ALA A 32 -1.44 8.34 5.81
CA ALA A 32 -0.71 9.02 4.74
C ALA A 32 -0.35 10.46 5.13
N TRP A 33 0.93 10.83 5.04
CA TRP A 33 1.41 12.19 5.26
C TRP A 33 2.71 12.49 4.52
N CYS A 34 3.00 13.78 4.32
CA CYS A 34 4.23 14.25 3.71
C CYS A 34 4.87 15.36 4.54
N ARG A 35 6.19 15.50 4.45
CA ARG A 35 6.91 16.61 5.09
C ARG A 35 6.61 17.93 4.38
N PRO A 36 6.48 19.04 5.14
CA PRO A 36 6.41 20.36 4.54
C PRO A 36 7.72 20.71 3.83
N THR A 37 7.60 21.51 2.78
CA THR A 37 8.73 22.01 1.99
C THR A 37 8.55 23.48 1.65
N ALA A 38 9.67 24.20 1.55
CA ALA A 38 9.67 25.56 1.03
C ALA A 38 9.54 25.57 -0.50
N GLU A 39 9.21 26.75 -1.05
CA GLU A 39 9.22 26.97 -2.50
C GLU A 39 10.61 26.70 -3.08
N GLY A 40 10.67 26.03 -4.25
CA GLY A 40 11.93 25.65 -4.89
C GLY A 40 12.65 24.45 -4.26
N ALA A 41 12.03 23.75 -3.30
CA ALA A 41 12.58 22.50 -2.79
C ALA A 41 12.76 21.47 -3.92
N ARG A 42 13.83 20.66 -3.83
CA ARG A 42 14.12 19.62 -4.83
C ARG A 42 13.38 18.32 -4.58
N ALA A 43 13.00 18.05 -3.34
CA ALA A 43 12.32 16.83 -2.96
C ALA A 43 11.48 17.01 -1.69
N ALA A 44 10.47 16.15 -1.52
CA ALA A 44 9.69 15.98 -0.30
C ALA A 44 9.48 14.49 0.01
N GLY A 45 9.66 14.11 1.28
CA GLY A 45 9.38 12.75 1.74
C GLY A 45 7.92 12.59 2.16
N CYS A 46 7.29 11.52 1.71
CA CYS A 46 5.94 11.08 2.05
C CYS A 46 5.95 9.66 2.61
N TYR A 47 4.97 9.38 3.46
CA TYR A 47 4.91 8.22 4.34
C TYR A 47 3.48 7.72 4.42
N VAL A 48 3.32 6.39 4.50
CA VAL A 48 2.03 5.71 4.52
C VAL A 48 2.25 4.28 5.02
N THR A 49 1.26 3.71 5.69
CA THR A 49 1.25 2.29 6.04
C THR A 49 0.34 1.55 5.06
N LEU A 50 0.85 0.49 4.44
CA LEU A 50 0.14 -0.32 3.46
C LEU A 50 -0.08 -1.73 4.01
N THR A 51 -1.27 -2.27 3.80
CA THR A 51 -1.60 -3.67 4.12
C THR A 51 -2.37 -4.26 2.96
N SER A 52 -1.84 -5.35 2.39
CA SER A 52 -2.49 -6.10 1.32
C SER A 52 -3.14 -7.36 1.85
N THR A 53 -4.27 -7.79 1.29
CA THR A 53 -4.91 -9.08 1.64
C THR A 53 -4.21 -10.29 1.01
N THR A 54 -3.36 -10.07 0.00
CA THR A 54 -2.57 -11.07 -0.72
C THR A 54 -1.16 -10.55 -0.94
N ASP A 55 -0.22 -11.40 -1.33
CA ASP A 55 1.09 -10.92 -1.76
C ASP A 55 0.91 -9.95 -2.94
N ASP A 56 1.53 -8.79 -2.83
CA ASP A 56 1.48 -7.73 -3.84
C ASP A 56 2.77 -6.90 -3.75
N ARG A 57 2.88 -5.89 -4.60
CA ARG A 57 4.01 -4.97 -4.64
C ARG A 57 3.55 -3.60 -5.09
N LEU A 58 3.94 -2.58 -4.35
CA LEU A 58 3.82 -1.19 -4.79
C LEU A 58 4.91 -0.93 -5.84
N VAL A 59 4.52 -0.61 -7.07
CA VAL A 59 5.46 -0.44 -8.20
C VAL A 59 5.56 1.00 -8.68
N ALA A 60 4.55 1.83 -8.42
CA ALA A 60 4.60 3.23 -8.78
C ALA A 60 3.83 4.09 -7.79
N VAL A 61 4.25 5.36 -7.73
CA VAL A 61 3.55 6.43 -7.03
C VAL A 61 3.50 7.63 -7.94
N GLU A 62 2.39 8.36 -7.91
CA GLU A 62 2.20 9.61 -8.63
C GLU A 62 1.55 10.65 -7.71
N SER A 63 1.81 11.93 -7.97
CA SER A 63 1.15 13.03 -7.26
C SER A 63 1.07 14.26 -8.16
N PRO A 64 -0.05 15.00 -8.18
CA PRO A 64 -0.13 16.28 -8.88
C PRO A 64 0.75 17.36 -8.24
N ALA A 65 1.26 17.14 -7.02
CA ALA A 65 2.08 18.11 -6.31
C ALA A 65 3.57 18.08 -6.70
N ALA A 66 3.99 17.17 -7.58
CA ALA A 66 5.39 17.02 -7.99
C ALA A 66 5.52 16.57 -9.44
N ALA A 67 6.66 16.87 -10.06
CA ALA A 67 6.94 16.45 -11.44
C ALA A 67 7.08 14.93 -11.57
N ARG A 68 7.60 14.27 -10.53
CA ARG A 68 7.72 12.81 -10.45
C ARG A 68 7.68 12.35 -9.01
N ALA A 69 7.30 11.10 -8.80
CA ALA A 69 7.35 10.46 -7.49
C ALA A 69 8.00 9.06 -7.61
N GLU A 70 8.75 8.69 -6.59
CA GLU A 70 9.55 7.46 -6.57
C GLU A 70 9.45 6.75 -5.22
N ILE A 71 9.71 5.46 -5.20
CA ILE A 71 9.79 4.66 -3.97
C ILE A 71 11.27 4.53 -3.63
N HIS A 72 11.67 4.95 -2.44
CA HIS A 72 13.07 4.97 -2.00
C HIS A 72 13.24 4.11 -0.75
N THR A 73 14.42 3.53 -0.57
CA THR A 73 14.87 2.89 0.67
C THR A 73 16.07 3.63 1.24
N MET A 74 16.38 3.34 2.51
CA MET A 74 17.58 3.83 3.18
C MET A 74 18.47 2.63 3.50
N SER A 75 19.71 2.66 3.03
CA SER A 75 20.70 1.64 3.32
C SER A 75 21.96 2.26 3.94
N MET A 76 22.58 1.54 4.88
CA MET A 76 23.89 1.89 5.42
C MET A 76 24.95 1.26 4.52
N THR A 77 25.74 2.09 3.84
CA THR A 77 26.91 1.65 3.08
C THR A 77 28.12 2.40 3.61
N ASP A 78 29.11 1.67 4.14
CA ASP A 78 30.35 2.22 4.71
C ASP A 78 30.13 3.27 5.81
N GLY A 79 29.14 3.05 6.68
CA GLY A 79 28.79 3.99 7.76
C GLY A 79 28.02 5.24 7.31
N ILE A 80 27.69 5.33 6.02
CA ILE A 80 26.93 6.44 5.43
C ILE A 80 25.52 5.94 5.11
N MET A 81 24.50 6.63 5.61
CA MET A 81 23.13 6.41 5.15
C MET A 81 23.00 6.95 3.72
N ARG A 82 22.62 6.06 2.81
CA ARG A 82 22.29 6.38 1.42
C ARG A 82 20.81 6.16 1.18
N MET A 83 20.19 7.14 0.52
CA MET A 83 18.86 7.01 -0.05
C MET A 83 19.01 6.53 -1.49
N SER A 84 18.25 5.52 -1.87
CA SER A 84 18.24 4.98 -3.24
C SER A 84 16.84 4.58 -3.64
N ARG A 85 16.51 4.79 -4.92
CA ARG A 85 15.28 4.32 -5.53
C ARG A 85 15.21 2.79 -5.48
N LEU A 86 14.02 2.26 -5.17
CA LEU A 86 13.68 0.85 -5.30
C LEU A 86 13.13 0.62 -6.71
N GLU A 87 14.00 0.16 -7.62
CA GLU A 87 13.63 -0.12 -9.02
C GLU A 87 12.57 -1.22 -9.12
N ASP A 88 12.68 -2.25 -8.27
CA ASP A 88 11.69 -3.33 -8.18
C ASP A 88 10.50 -2.96 -7.29
N GLY A 89 10.33 -1.71 -6.86
CA GLY A 89 9.24 -1.30 -5.96
C GLY A 89 9.32 -1.91 -4.55
N LEU A 90 8.22 -1.84 -3.80
CA LEU A 90 8.11 -2.28 -2.41
C LEU A 90 7.21 -3.50 -2.28
N ALA A 91 7.75 -4.60 -1.76
CA ALA A 91 6.99 -5.82 -1.50
C ALA A 91 5.98 -5.61 -0.36
N LEU A 92 4.77 -6.16 -0.54
CA LEU A 92 3.68 -6.17 0.43
C LEU A 92 3.26 -7.63 0.69
N PRO A 93 3.85 -8.29 1.71
CA PRO A 93 3.44 -9.64 2.09
C PRO A 93 1.97 -9.67 2.54
N ALA A 94 1.26 -10.75 2.21
CA ALA A 94 -0.15 -10.92 2.54
C ALA A 94 -0.43 -10.76 4.05
N GLY A 95 -1.35 -9.86 4.39
CA GLY A 95 -1.79 -9.61 5.76
C GLY A 95 -0.81 -8.83 6.62
N GLU A 96 0.38 -8.50 6.13
CA GLU A 96 1.38 -7.74 6.86
C GLU A 96 1.24 -6.23 6.61
N ALA A 97 1.40 -5.46 7.68
CA ALA A 97 1.46 -4.01 7.60
C ALA A 97 2.89 -3.56 7.30
N VAL A 98 3.10 -2.97 6.12
CA VAL A 98 4.37 -2.40 5.69
C VAL A 98 4.31 -0.89 5.86
N ALA A 99 5.10 -0.37 6.81
CA ALA A 99 5.13 1.06 7.12
C ALA A 99 6.27 1.76 6.38
N LEU A 100 5.93 2.64 5.45
CA LEU A 100 6.89 3.59 4.88
C LEU A 100 7.04 4.77 5.84
N LYS A 101 8.22 4.93 6.45
CA LYS A 101 8.45 5.84 7.57
C LYS A 101 9.82 6.53 7.52
N PRO A 102 10.03 7.63 8.25
CA PRO A 102 11.35 8.26 8.34
C PRO A 102 12.44 7.26 8.74
N GLY A 103 13.58 7.30 8.05
CA GLY A 103 14.70 6.38 8.31
C GLY A 103 14.60 4.99 7.67
N ALA A 104 13.50 4.69 6.97
CA ALA A 104 13.27 3.44 6.26
C ALA A 104 12.77 3.73 4.83
N GLU A 105 12.01 2.80 4.23
CA GLU A 105 11.35 3.01 2.95
C GLU A 105 10.40 4.21 3.01
N HIS A 106 10.36 4.99 1.93
CA HIS A 106 9.53 6.19 1.83
C HIS A 106 9.21 6.53 0.38
N LEU A 107 8.17 7.35 0.19
CA LEU A 107 7.81 7.89 -1.12
C LEU A 107 8.51 9.25 -1.27
N MET A 108 9.27 9.43 -2.33
CA MET A 108 10.00 10.67 -2.63
C MET A 108 9.27 11.41 -3.74
N LEU A 109 8.70 12.56 -3.42
CA LEU A 109 8.22 13.52 -4.43
C LEU A 109 9.40 14.36 -4.89
N LEU A 110 9.77 14.30 -6.16
CA LEU A 110 10.89 15.05 -6.73
C LEU A 110 10.37 16.20 -7.57
N GLU A 111 11.05 17.35 -7.44
CA GLU A 111 10.64 18.63 -8.02
C GLU A 111 9.16 18.95 -7.73
N PRO A 112 8.78 19.17 -6.45
CA PRO A 112 7.49 19.71 -6.10
C PRO A 112 7.13 20.96 -6.93
N VAL A 113 5.90 21.02 -7.44
CA VAL A 113 5.40 22.12 -8.30
C VAL A 113 5.20 23.42 -7.50
N GLY A 114 5.23 23.34 -6.18
CA GLY A 114 5.19 24.48 -5.26
C GLY A 114 5.56 24.06 -3.84
N ALA A 115 5.43 24.99 -2.90
CA ALA A 115 5.63 24.69 -1.48
C ALA A 115 4.55 23.70 -0.97
N LEU A 116 4.99 22.67 -0.24
CA LEU A 116 4.08 21.83 0.54
C LEU A 116 3.92 22.50 1.91
N ASN A 117 2.83 23.26 2.08
CA ASN A 117 2.60 24.02 3.29
C ASN A 117 2.04 23.13 4.40
N GLU A 118 2.55 23.26 5.62
CA GLU A 118 2.03 22.54 6.78
C GLU A 118 0.53 22.83 6.99
N GLY A 119 -0.24 21.79 7.32
CA GLY A 119 -1.69 21.84 7.45
C GLY A 119 -2.47 21.71 6.13
N SER A 120 -1.79 21.72 4.98
CA SER A 120 -2.41 21.42 3.69
C SER A 120 -2.44 19.92 3.39
N GLN A 121 -2.94 19.53 2.22
CA GLN A 121 -3.08 18.15 1.78
C GLN A 121 -2.64 17.99 0.33
N THR A 122 -2.15 16.80 -0.01
CA THR A 122 -1.89 16.37 -1.40
C THR A 122 -2.43 14.97 -1.66
N GLN A 123 -2.71 14.64 -2.92
CA GLN A 123 -3.08 13.28 -3.31
C GLN A 123 -1.83 12.48 -3.71
N LEU A 124 -1.80 11.21 -3.32
CA LEU A 124 -0.85 10.21 -3.78
C LEU A 124 -1.63 9.08 -4.42
N THR A 125 -1.35 8.77 -5.68
CA THR A 125 -1.88 7.59 -6.36
C THR A 125 -0.83 6.49 -6.31
N LEU A 126 -1.21 5.36 -5.71
CA LEU A 126 -0.37 4.20 -5.47
C LEU A 126 -0.78 3.08 -6.42
N THR A 127 0.14 2.62 -7.25
CA THR A 127 -0.12 1.54 -8.23
C THR A 127 0.58 0.27 -7.79
N PHE A 128 -0.16 -0.83 -7.81
CA PHE A 128 0.29 -2.15 -7.37
C PHE A 128 0.41 -3.11 -8.56
N GLU A 129 1.13 -4.22 -8.39
CA GLU A 129 1.23 -5.24 -9.45
C GLU A 129 -0.09 -5.96 -9.67
N HIS A 130 -0.88 -6.19 -8.61
CA HIS A 130 -2.06 -7.05 -8.68
C HIS A 130 -3.33 -6.33 -8.23
N ALA A 131 -3.29 -5.55 -7.15
CA ALA A 131 -4.42 -4.77 -6.69
C ALA A 131 -4.71 -3.56 -7.59
N ALA A 132 -5.97 -3.11 -7.56
CA ALA A 132 -6.34 -1.85 -8.19
C ALA A 132 -5.59 -0.66 -7.56
N PRO A 133 -5.26 0.39 -8.34
CA PRO A 133 -4.61 1.58 -7.81
C PRO A 133 -5.41 2.21 -6.66
N VAL A 134 -4.70 2.68 -5.63
CA VAL A 134 -5.29 3.34 -4.46
C VAL A 134 -4.83 4.78 -4.43
N THR A 135 -5.79 5.72 -4.49
CA THR A 135 -5.50 7.14 -4.26
C THR A 135 -5.76 7.49 -2.81
N VAL A 136 -4.77 8.07 -2.15
CA VAL A 136 -4.86 8.54 -0.76
C VAL A 136 -4.63 10.03 -0.66
N THR A 137 -5.29 10.66 0.32
CA THR A 137 -5.02 12.04 0.70
C THR A 137 -3.99 12.07 1.82
N ALA A 138 -2.80 12.59 1.53
CA ALA A 138 -1.71 12.76 2.48
C ALA A 138 -1.77 14.15 3.14
N GLN A 139 -1.70 14.20 4.46
CA GLN A 139 -1.58 15.47 5.21
C GLN A 139 -0.15 16.00 5.13
N ILE A 140 0.03 17.29 4.91
CA ILE A 140 1.35 17.92 5.02
C ILE A 140 1.58 18.30 6.48
N ARG A 141 2.54 17.64 7.14
CA ARG A 141 2.84 17.86 8.57
C ARG A 141 4.27 17.49 8.93
N SER A 142 4.75 18.04 10.04
CA SER A 142 5.99 17.58 10.67
C SER A 142 5.87 16.13 11.16
N ALA A 143 7.01 15.43 11.25
CA ALA A 143 7.03 14.07 11.77
C ALA A 143 6.48 14.04 13.21
N PRO A 144 5.64 13.04 13.57
CA PRO A 144 5.24 12.85 14.96
C PRO A 144 6.46 12.74 15.88
N HIS A 145 6.40 13.35 17.06
CA HIS A 145 7.45 13.20 18.07
C HIS A 145 7.66 11.71 18.39
N GLY A 146 8.87 11.19 18.20
CA GLY A 146 9.24 9.80 18.50
C GLY A 146 9.13 8.79 17.34
N SER A 147 9.09 9.27 16.08
CA SER A 147 9.10 8.43 14.87
C SER A 147 10.48 7.84 14.53
#